data_AF-A0A7S4HKT8-F1
#
_entry.id   AF-A0A7S4HKT8-F1
#
_cell.length_a   1.000
_cell.length_b   1.000
_cell.length_c   1.000
_cell.angle_alpha   90.00
_cell.angle_beta   90.00
_cell.angle_gamma   90.00
#
_symmetry.space_group_name_H-M   'P 1'
#
loop_
_entity.id
_entity.type
_entity.pdbx_description
1 polymer ?
#
loop_
_entity_poly.entity_id
_entity_poly.type
_entity_poly.pdbx_seq_one_letter_code
_entity_poly.pdbx_strand_id
1 'polypeptide(L)'
;DTGGISSTSTNFTHQSSRNVDAKIDELIRQQAFIAMEQANAIIYITDVTQGVNQIDKRICSWLRRRYKGIVNDRIVLVVNKVDNDERAEQVDQFIRLGLGEPIACSAAHSAGLSEVF
;
A
#
# COMPACT_ATOMS: atom_id res chain seq x y z
N ASP A 1 28.08 15.43 -48.62
CA ASP A 1 27.58 16.03 -47.39
C ASP A 1 26.56 15.06 -46.76
N THR A 2 27.03 13.89 -46.32
CA THR A 2 27.34 13.51 -44.92
C THR A 2 26.22 13.76 -43.92
N GLY A 3 25.34 12.76 -43.79
CA GLY A 3 25.06 12.18 -42.49
C GLY A 3 23.80 12.65 -41.80
N GLY A 4 22.69 11.98 -42.12
CA GLY A 4 21.60 11.84 -41.16
C GLY A 4 22.05 10.98 -39.99
N ILE A 5 21.96 11.53 -38.77
CA ILE A 5 21.72 10.84 -37.49
C ILE A 5 21.32 11.90 -36.45
N SER A 6 20.02 12.06 -36.19
CA SER A 6 19.55 12.84 -35.03
C SER A 6 18.26 12.27 -34.43
N SER A 7 18.14 10.94 -34.44
CA SER A 7 16.98 10.26 -33.84
C SER A 7 17.37 9.20 -32.80
N THR A 8 18.67 8.92 -32.61
CA THR A 8 19.13 7.75 -31.83
C THR A 8 19.49 8.07 -30.38
N SER A 9 19.85 9.32 -30.04
CA SER A 9 20.32 9.68 -28.69
C SER A 9 19.21 9.86 -27.66
N THR A 10 17.97 10.11 -28.09
CA THR A 10 16.83 10.35 -27.19
C THR A 10 16.23 9.07 -26.58
N ASN A 11 16.42 7.91 -27.23
CA ASN A 11 15.85 6.64 -26.75
C ASN A 11 16.71 5.95 -25.67
N PHE A 12 18.03 6.15 -25.65
CA PHE A 12 18.93 5.48 -24.69
C PHE A 12 18.81 6.02 -23.26
N THR A 13 18.56 7.32 -23.07
CA THR A 13 18.44 7.95 -21.74
C THR A 13 17.12 7.63 -21.03
N HIS A 14 16.04 7.43 -21.80
CA HIS A 14 14.72 7.11 -21.26
C HIS A 14 14.59 5.63 -20.83
N GLN A 15 15.28 4.73 -21.53
CA GLN A 15 15.21 3.29 -21.25
C GLN A 15 16.08 2.90 -20.04
N SER A 16 17.23 3.56 -19.85
CA SER A 16 18.10 3.37 -18.68
C SER A 16 17.44 3.87 -17.39
N SER A 17 16.80 5.04 -17.42
CA SER A 17 16.09 5.59 -16.24
C SER A 17 14.93 4.69 -15.79
N ARG A 18 14.10 4.19 -16.73
CA ARG A 18 13.02 3.24 -16.42
C ARG A 18 13.52 1.93 -15.82
N ASN A 19 14.68 1.44 -16.25
CA ASN A 19 15.28 0.23 -15.70
C ASN A 19 15.79 0.45 -14.26
N VAL A 20 16.26 1.66 -13.94
CA VAL A 20 16.66 2.02 -12.58
C VAL A 20 15.43 2.09 -11.67
N ASP A 21 14.35 2.76 -12.09
CA ASP A 21 13.11 2.84 -11.31
C ASP A 21 12.52 1.46 -11.04
N ALA A 22 12.44 0.59 -12.06
CA ALA A 22 11.97 -0.77 -11.90
C ALA A 22 12.85 -1.60 -10.95
N LYS A 23 14.16 -1.36 -10.95
CA LYS A 23 15.09 -2.02 -10.04
C LYS A 23 14.91 -1.54 -8.60
N ILE A 24 14.70 -0.25 -8.39
CA ILE A 24 14.43 0.34 -7.07
C ILE A 24 13.10 -0.21 -6.52
N ASP A 25 12.05 -0.23 -7.33
CA ASP A 25 10.75 -0.80 -6.97
C ASP A 25 10.85 -2.25 -6.50
N GLU A 26 11.65 -3.06 -7.20
CA GLU A 26 11.88 -4.46 -6.83
C GLU A 26 12.60 -4.57 -5.48
N LEU A 27 13.62 -3.75 -5.24
CA LEU A 27 14.35 -3.74 -3.96
C LEU A 27 13.46 -3.28 -2.81
N ILE A 28 12.60 -2.28 -3.02
CA ILE A 28 11.64 -1.81 -2.01
C ILE A 28 10.67 -2.93 -1.65
N ARG A 29 10.15 -3.67 -2.64
CA ARG A 29 9.25 -4.80 -2.39
C ARG A 29 9.94 -5.92 -1.62
N GLN A 30 11.16 -6.29 -2.01
CA GLN A 30 11.94 -7.30 -1.30
C GLN A 30 12.17 -6.92 0.17
N GLN A 31 12.54 -5.65 0.42
CA GLN A 31 12.73 -5.16 1.77
C GLN A 31 11.44 -5.18 2.59
N ALA A 32 10.31 -4.83 1.98
CA ALA A 32 9.00 -4.91 2.62
C ALA A 32 8.65 -6.36 3.02
N PHE A 33 8.92 -7.34 2.15
CA PHE A 33 8.67 -8.75 2.48
C PHE A 33 9.54 -9.25 3.64
N ILE A 34 10.82 -8.90 3.65
CA ILE A 34 11.73 -9.26 4.76
C ILE A 34 11.22 -8.66 6.08
N ALA A 35 10.86 -7.38 6.07
CA ALA A 35 10.33 -6.70 7.24
C ALA A 35 9.04 -7.36 7.76
N MET A 36 8.13 -7.75 6.85
CA MET A 36 6.90 -8.45 7.20
C MET A 36 7.14 -9.82 7.86
N GLU A 37 8.14 -10.57 7.40
CA GLU A 37 8.46 -11.88 7.98
C GLU A 37 8.98 -11.77 9.41
N GLN A 38 9.78 -10.71 9.67
CA GLN A 38 10.37 -10.43 10.97
C GLN A 38 9.41 -9.73 11.94
N ALA A 39 8.39 -9.03 11.42
CA ALA A 39 7.45 -8.27 12.22
C ALA A 39 6.53 -9.18 13.05
N ASN A 40 6.32 -8.80 14.31
CA ASN A 40 5.33 -9.45 15.19
C ASN A 40 3.89 -9.12 14.78
N ALA A 41 3.67 -7.89 14.29
CA ALA A 41 2.39 -7.43 13.78
C ALA A 41 2.61 -6.51 12.57
N ILE A 42 1.60 -6.40 11.71
CA ILE A 42 1.62 -5.60 10.48
C ILE A 42 0.44 -4.64 10.54
N ILE A 43 0.69 -3.35 10.32
CA ILE A 43 -0.36 -2.34 10.16
C ILE A 43 -0.59 -2.16 8.66
N TYR A 44 -1.76 -2.55 8.17
CA TYR A 44 -2.17 -2.33 6.79
C TYR A 44 -3.01 -1.05 6.71
N ILE A 45 -2.41 0.03 6.20
CA ILE A 45 -3.03 1.36 6.18
C ILE A 45 -3.65 1.62 4.80
N THR A 46 -4.89 2.09 4.79
CA THR A 46 -5.65 2.54 3.61
C THR A 46 -6.05 4.01 3.74
N ASP A 47 -6.59 4.59 2.68
CA ASP A 47 -7.05 5.98 2.65
C ASP A 47 -8.54 6.02 2.33
N VAL A 48 -9.36 6.53 3.25
CA VAL A 48 -10.82 6.60 3.08
C VAL A 48 -11.22 7.40 1.84
N THR A 49 -10.45 8.41 1.46
CA THR A 49 -10.75 9.28 0.31
C THR A 49 -10.60 8.58 -1.03
N GLN A 50 -9.85 7.47 -1.08
CA GLN A 50 -9.67 6.65 -2.28
C GLN A 50 -10.63 5.45 -2.31
N GLY A 51 -11.34 5.18 -1.21
CA GLY A 51 -12.11 3.95 -1.04
C GLY A 51 -11.24 2.69 -1.18
N VAL A 52 -11.87 1.54 -1.40
CA VAL A 52 -11.15 0.28 -1.62
C VAL A 52 -10.80 0.13 -3.10
N ASN A 53 -9.51 0.15 -3.41
CA ASN A 53 -9.04 0.01 -4.78
C ASN A 53 -8.68 -1.45 -5.16
N GLN A 54 -8.31 -1.69 -6.43
CA GLN A 54 -7.94 -3.02 -6.90
C GLN A 54 -6.62 -3.53 -6.32
N ILE A 55 -5.68 -2.63 -6.03
CA ILE A 55 -4.38 -2.97 -5.45
C ILE A 55 -4.60 -3.49 -4.02
N ASP A 56 -5.46 -2.83 -3.23
CA ASP A 56 -5.82 -3.27 -1.89
C ASP A 56 -6.40 -4.67 -1.90
N LYS A 57 -7.36 -4.94 -2.80
CA LYS A 57 -7.96 -6.27 -2.95
C LYS A 57 -6.90 -7.34 -3.25
N ARG A 58 -5.93 -7.03 -4.12
CA ARG A 58 -4.85 -7.96 -4.48
C ARG A 58 -3.90 -8.21 -3.31
N ILE A 59 -3.47 -7.17 -2.62
CA ILE A 59 -2.57 -7.28 -1.47
C ILE A 59 -3.27 -8.02 -0.33
N CYS A 60 -4.49 -7.62 0.04
CA CYS A 60 -5.26 -8.27 1.10
C CYS A 60 -5.55 -9.74 0.78
N SER A 61 -5.86 -10.08 -0.48
CA SER A 61 -6.00 -11.48 -0.91
C SER A 61 -4.70 -12.27 -0.71
N TRP A 62 -3.54 -11.68 -1.01
CA TRP A 62 -2.25 -12.30 -0.78
C TRP A 62 -1.94 -12.46 0.72
N LEU A 63 -2.17 -11.42 1.53
CA LEU A 63 -1.99 -11.44 2.98
C LEU A 63 -2.83 -12.54 3.64
N ARG A 64 -4.11 -12.62 3.28
CA ARG A 64 -5.03 -13.67 3.79
C ARG A 64 -4.58 -15.08 3.45
N ARG A 65 -3.97 -15.29 2.27
CA ARG A 65 -3.40 -16.59 1.89
C ARG A 65 -2.11 -16.88 2.67
N ARG A 66 -1.22 -15.90 2.80
CA ARG A 66 0.09 -16.04 3.46
C ARG A 66 -0.02 -16.25 4.97
N TYR A 67 -1.00 -15.60 5.60
CA TYR A 67 -1.26 -15.63 7.05
C TYR A 67 -2.57 -16.33 7.39
N LYS A 68 -2.98 -17.31 6.57
CA LYS A 68 -4.21 -18.07 6.77
C LYS A 68 -4.26 -18.62 8.20
N GLY A 69 -5.35 -18.33 8.91
CA GLY A 69 -5.57 -18.80 10.28
C GLY A 69 -5.06 -17.86 11.38
N ILE A 70 -4.21 -16.88 11.05
CA ILE A 70 -3.68 -15.88 12.01
C ILE A 70 -3.76 -14.44 11.47
N VAL A 71 -4.48 -14.23 10.36
CA VAL A 71 -4.46 -12.94 9.65
C VAL A 71 -4.99 -11.80 10.53
N ASN A 72 -6.05 -12.04 11.31
CA ASN A 72 -6.64 -11.03 12.19
C ASN A 72 -5.81 -10.82 13.48
N ASP A 73 -4.99 -11.80 13.87
CA ASP A 73 -4.11 -11.67 15.04
C ASP A 73 -2.79 -10.97 14.68
N ARG A 74 -2.39 -11.03 13.40
CA ARG A 74 -1.11 -10.51 12.91
C ARG A 74 -1.24 -9.21 12.13
N ILE A 75 -2.41 -8.90 11.58
CA ILE A 75 -2.61 -7.74 10.71
C ILE A 75 -3.74 -6.88 11.26
N VAL A 76 -3.44 -5.60 11.43
CA VAL A 76 -4.40 -4.56 11.83
C VAL A 76 -4.74 -3.73 10.60
N LEU A 77 -6.03 -3.68 10.23
CA LEU A 77 -6.51 -2.82 9.16
C LEU A 77 -6.78 -1.43 9.70
N VAL A 78 -6.12 -0.43 9.13
CA VAL A 78 -6.30 0.98 9.49
C VAL A 78 -6.83 1.75 8.28
N VAL A 79 -7.89 2.51 8.49
CA VAL A 79 -8.46 3.42 7.49
C VAL A 79 -8.11 4.84 7.89
N ASN A 80 -7.15 5.43 7.18
CA ASN A 80 -6.62 6.76 7.48
C ASN A 80 -7.42 7.87 6.77
N LYS A 81 -7.19 9.11 7.22
CA LYS A 81 -7.84 10.36 6.77
C LYS A 81 -9.34 10.44 7.11
N VAL A 82 -9.77 9.76 8.15
CA VAL A 82 -11.15 9.87 8.67
C VAL A 82 -11.25 11.15 9.49
N ASP A 83 -11.35 12.27 8.78
CA ASP A 83 -11.24 13.63 9.35
C ASP A 83 -12.62 14.23 9.68
N ASN A 84 -13.72 13.58 9.29
CA ASN A 84 -15.10 14.04 9.50
C ASN A 84 -16.10 12.86 9.54
N ASP A 85 -17.33 13.14 9.94
CA ASP A 85 -18.39 12.13 10.11
C ASP A 85 -18.77 11.43 8.80
N GLU A 86 -18.82 12.17 7.69
CA GLU A 86 -19.10 11.60 6.36
C GLU A 86 -18.09 10.51 5.97
N ARG A 87 -16.80 10.72 6.30
CA ARG A 87 -15.77 9.72 6.08
C ARG A 87 -15.84 8.57 7.09
N ALA A 88 -16.29 8.83 8.32
CA ALA A 88 -16.49 7.77 9.31
C ALA A 88 -17.55 6.77 8.82
N GLU A 89 -18.64 7.25 8.20
CA GLU A 89 -19.67 6.40 7.58
C GLU A 89 -19.13 5.55 6.42
N GLN A 90 -18.00 5.95 5.81
CA GLN A 90 -17.37 5.23 4.71
C GLN A 90 -16.40 4.14 5.17
N VAL A 91 -16.11 4.00 6.47
CA VAL A 91 -15.10 3.06 6.99
C VAL A 91 -15.55 1.60 6.83
N ASP A 92 -16.83 1.30 7.07
CA ASP A 92 -17.38 -0.07 7.03
C ASP A 92 -17.16 -0.76 5.68
N GLN A 93 -17.05 0.02 4.60
CA GLN A 93 -16.79 -0.54 3.27
C GLN A 93 -15.45 -1.29 3.21
N PHE A 94 -14.50 -1.01 4.10
CA PHE A 94 -13.17 -1.63 4.13
C PHE A 94 -13.19 -3.03 4.75
N ILE A 95 -14.25 -3.42 5.49
CA ILE A 95 -14.45 -4.78 6.01
C ILE A 95 -14.33 -5.83 4.89
N ARG A 96 -14.74 -5.49 3.66
CA ARG A 96 -14.65 -6.36 2.47
C ARG A 96 -13.23 -6.80 2.10
N LEU A 97 -12.20 -6.14 2.65
CA LEU A 97 -10.81 -6.58 2.50
C LEU A 97 -10.51 -7.88 3.26
N GLY A 98 -11.32 -8.19 4.29
CA GLY A 98 -11.24 -9.44 5.04
C GLY A 98 -10.00 -9.53 5.94
N LEU A 99 -9.58 -8.39 6.51
CA LEU A 99 -8.48 -8.27 7.47
C LEU A 99 -8.97 -8.02 8.91
N GLY A 100 -10.27 -8.21 9.16
CA GLY A 100 -10.90 -7.88 10.44
C GLY A 100 -11.61 -6.53 10.41
N GLU A 101 -11.94 -6.03 11.60
CA GLU A 101 -12.61 -4.75 11.79
C GLU A 101 -11.63 -3.59 11.53
N PRO A 102 -11.98 -2.62 10.68
CA PRO A 102 -11.12 -1.47 10.40
C PRO A 102 -11.06 -0.50 11.59
N ILE A 103 -9.85 -0.07 11.93
CA ILE A 103 -9.63 1.04 12.86
C ILE A 103 -9.60 2.35 12.06
N ALA A 104 -10.51 3.26 12.37
CA ALA A 104 -10.55 4.59 11.77
C ALA A 104 -9.51 5.51 12.42
N CYS A 105 -8.71 6.21 11.62
CA CYS A 105 -7.79 7.22 12.15
C CYS A 105 -7.66 8.45 11.25
N SER A 106 -7.21 9.55 11.87
CA SER A 106 -6.73 10.73 11.18
C SER A 106 -5.35 11.08 11.71
N ALA A 107 -4.32 10.72 10.93
CA ALA A 107 -2.95 11.12 11.25
C ALA A 107 -2.77 12.66 11.25
N ALA A 108 -3.52 13.38 10.42
CA ALA A 108 -3.46 14.84 10.34
C ALA A 108 -4.01 15.53 11.60
N HIS A 109 -5.02 14.93 12.23
CA HIS A 109 -5.67 15.44 13.43
C HIS A 109 -5.29 14.67 14.71
N SER A 110 -4.33 13.74 14.62
CA SER A 110 -3.92 12.85 15.71
C SER A 110 -5.08 12.07 16.36
N ALA A 111 -6.14 11.79 15.58
CA ALA A 111 -7.32 11.08 16.05
C ALA A 111 -7.21 9.58 15.73
N GLY A 112 -7.64 8.72 16.66
CA GLY A 112 -7.64 7.26 16.49
C GLY A 112 -6.26 6.59 16.53
N LEU A 113 -5.16 7.33 16.67
CA LEU A 113 -3.80 6.74 16.73
C LEU A 113 -3.58 5.85 17.95
N SER A 114 -4.21 6.16 19.08
CA SER A 114 -4.09 5.38 20.31
C SER A 114 -4.74 4.00 20.23
N GLU A 115 -5.62 3.77 19.26
CA GLU A 115 -6.23 2.47 19.03
C GLU A 115 -5.35 1.59 18.13
N VAL A 116 -4.42 2.21 17.40
CA VAL A 116 -3.47 1.53 16.50
C VAL A 116 -2.21 1.04 17.25
N PHE A 117 -1.82 1.68 18.35
CA PHE A 117 -0.60 1.40 19.12
C PHE A 117 -0.90 1.01 20.57
#